data_AF-A0A3B0RSS3-F1
#
_entry.id   AF-A0A3B0RSS3-F1
#
_cell.length_a   1.000
_cell.length_b   1.000
_cell.length_c   1.000
_cell.angle_alpha   90.00
_cell.angle_beta   90.00
_cell.angle_gamma   90.00
#
_symmetry.space_group_name_H-M   'P 1'
#
loop_
_entity.id
_entity.type
_entity.pdbx_description
1 polymer ?
#
loop_
_entity_poly.entity_id
_entity_poly.type
_entity_poly.pdbx_seq_one_letter_code
_entity_poly.pdbx_strand_id
1 'polypeptide(L)'
;MPLSIECSVCGEGEALVGVQRFDGIELSCESCGNTWMRPTAKTCATCGSDDLQTVPLAIVERSRGTQLSVVGTRPVDLCSVCDAAQLERYHTNRPNPLMPDSLPTVGEEQMNG
;
A
#
# COMPACT_ATOMS: atom_id res chain seq x y z
N MET A 1 -4.79 2.05 4.36
CA MET A 1 -6.14 1.82 4.93
C MET A 1 -6.26 0.34 5.24
N PRO A 2 -6.84 -0.05 6.39
CA PRO A 2 -7.10 -1.46 6.68
C PRO A 2 -8.08 -2.02 5.63
N LEU A 3 -7.88 -3.26 5.21
CA LEU A 3 -8.87 -3.99 4.42
C LEU A 3 -10.15 -4.10 5.26
N SER A 4 -11.26 -3.54 4.78
CA SER A 4 -12.58 -3.85 5.36
C SER A 4 -12.90 -5.30 5.05
N ILE A 5 -13.23 -6.08 6.08
CA ILE A 5 -13.54 -7.50 5.94
C ILE A 5 -15.00 -7.65 6.36
N GLU A 6 -15.84 -8.03 5.41
CA GLU A 6 -17.27 -8.21 5.62
C GLU A 6 -17.69 -9.58 5.10
N CYS A 7 -18.69 -10.18 5.74
CA CYS A 7 -19.28 -11.42 5.27
C CYS A 7 -20.01 -11.19 3.95
N SER A 8 -19.64 -11.91 2.89
CA SER A 8 -20.28 -11.81 1.58
C SER A 8 -21.74 -12.29 1.54
N VAL A 9 -22.20 -12.99 2.60
CA VAL A 9 -23.57 -13.54 2.67
C VAL A 9 -24.52 -12.62 3.44
N CYS A 10 -24.10 -12.06 4.57
CA CYS A 10 -24.97 -11.25 5.44
C CYS A 10 -24.47 -9.82 5.69
N GLY A 11 -23.29 -9.44 5.21
CA GLY A 11 -22.71 -8.12 5.41
C GLY A 11 -22.12 -7.87 6.81
N GLU A 12 -22.08 -8.88 7.68
CA GLU A 12 -21.48 -8.77 9.02
C GLU A 12 -19.99 -8.43 8.94
N GLY A 13 -19.56 -7.39 9.65
CA GLY A 13 -18.16 -6.91 9.66
C GLY A 13 -17.49 -6.96 11.03
N GLU A 14 -18.24 -7.18 12.11
CA GLU A 14 -17.71 -7.15 13.48
C GLU A 14 -17.63 -8.55 14.09
N ALA A 15 -18.69 -9.36 13.94
CA ALA A 15 -18.76 -10.71 14.50
C ALA A 15 -18.09 -11.76 13.60
N LEU A 16 -16.77 -11.60 13.39
CA LEU A 16 -15.93 -12.47 12.56
C LEU A 16 -14.84 -13.14 13.40
N VAL A 17 -14.72 -14.46 13.28
CA VAL A 17 -13.68 -15.25 13.95
C VAL A 17 -12.66 -15.74 12.92
N GLY A 18 -11.37 -15.51 13.18
CA GLY A 18 -10.28 -15.95 12.34
C GLY A 18 -9.53 -17.15 12.93
N VAL A 19 -9.29 -18.18 12.12
CA VAL A 19 -8.42 -19.30 12.47
C VAL A 19 -7.26 -19.38 11.49
N GLN A 20 -6.04 -19.41 12.02
CA GLN A 20 -4.85 -19.54 11.18
C GLN A 20 -4.74 -20.96 10.61
N ARG A 21 -4.53 -21.05 9.30
CA ARG A 21 -4.30 -22.26 8.52
C ARG A 21 -2.93 -22.19 7.85
N PHE A 22 -2.50 -23.29 7.24
CA PHE A 22 -1.23 -23.34 6.53
C PHE A 22 -1.17 -22.37 5.33
N ASP A 23 -2.31 -22.13 4.69
CA ASP A 23 -2.49 -21.36 3.46
C ASP A 23 -3.13 -19.97 3.69
N GLY A 24 -3.34 -19.56 4.94
CA GLY A 24 -3.86 -18.22 5.26
C GLY A 24 -4.65 -18.15 6.56
N ILE A 25 -5.60 -17.21 6.60
CA ILE A 25 -6.54 -17.06 7.73
C ILE A 25 -7.92 -17.41 7.19
N GLU A 26 -8.52 -18.47 7.73
CA GLU A 26 -9.91 -18.82 7.49
C GLU A 26 -10.80 -17.97 8.40
N LEU A 27 -11.80 -17.31 7.82
CA LEU A 27 -12.76 -16.49 8.54
C LEU A 27 -14.11 -17.20 8.61
N SER A 28 -14.75 -17.11 9.76
CA SER A 28 -16.12 -17.57 9.98
C SER A 28 -16.97 -16.42 10.51
N CYS A 29 -18.14 -16.22 9.91
CA CYS A 29 -19.13 -15.26 10.39
C CYS A 29 -19.98 -15.91 11.48
N GLU A 30 -20.02 -15.31 12.67
CA GLU A 30 -20.84 -15.83 13.77
C GLU A 30 -22.34 -15.57 13.57
N SER A 31 -22.70 -14.56 12.77
CA SER A 31 -24.10 -14.20 12.50
C SER A 31 -24.81 -15.16 11.54
N CYS A 32 -24.11 -15.70 10.53
CA CYS A 32 -24.72 -16.59 9.51
C CYS A 32 -24.03 -17.95 9.31
N GLY A 33 -22.86 -18.16 9.93
CA GLY A 33 -22.10 -19.40 9.81
C GLY A 33 -21.30 -19.57 8.51
N ASN A 34 -21.30 -18.57 7.61
CA ASN A 34 -20.50 -18.65 6.39
C ASN A 34 -18.99 -18.67 6.72
N THR A 35 -18.23 -19.49 5.99
CA THR A 35 -16.78 -19.61 6.14
C THR A 35 -16.08 -19.33 4.82
N TRP A 36 -15.02 -18.53 4.84
CA TRP A 36 -14.23 -18.18 3.65
C TRP A 36 -12.78 -17.84 4.00
N MET A 37 -11.90 -17.92 3.02
CA MET A 37 -10.52 -17.48 3.20
C MET A 37 -10.43 -15.96 3.20
N ARG A 38 -9.70 -15.40 4.18
CA ARG A 38 -9.43 -13.96 4.25
C ARG A 38 -8.76 -13.53 2.95
N PRO A 39 -9.33 -12.55 2.22
CA PRO A 39 -8.68 -12.02 1.03
C PRO A 39 -7.32 -11.42 1.42
N THR A 40 -6.28 -11.85 0.70
CA THR A 40 -4.91 -11.37 0.86
C THR A 40 -4.57 -10.28 -0.14
N ALA A 41 -5.31 -10.20 -1.24
CA ALA A 41 -5.15 -9.17 -2.25
C ALA A 41 -5.51 -7.81 -1.66
N LYS A 42 -4.57 -6.87 -1.77
CA LYS A 42 -4.86 -5.46 -1.59
C LYS A 42 -5.59 -4.99 -2.84
N THR A 43 -6.66 -4.22 -2.66
CA THR A 43 -7.34 -3.54 -3.77
C THR A 43 -7.02 -2.05 -3.71
N CYS A 44 -7.08 -1.38 -4.86
CA CYS A 44 -6.97 0.05 -4.95
C CYS A 44 -8.13 0.70 -4.20
N ALA A 45 -7.84 1.55 -3.21
CA ALA A 45 -8.87 2.25 -2.45
C ALA A 45 -9.70 3.23 -3.30
N THR A 46 -9.18 3.64 -4.47
CA THR A 46 -9.84 4.60 -5.37
C THR A 46 -10.75 3.93 -6.38
N CYS A 47 -10.26 2.89 -7.08
CA CYS A 47 -11.01 2.25 -8.18
C CYS A 47 -11.41 0.79 -7.91
N GLY A 48 -10.99 0.20 -6.79
CA GLY A 48 -11.29 -1.20 -6.44
C GLY A 48 -10.49 -2.25 -7.20
N SER A 49 -9.63 -1.87 -8.16
CA SER A 49 -8.79 -2.80 -8.92
C SER A 49 -7.85 -3.60 -8.00
N ASP A 50 -7.68 -4.89 -8.30
CA ASP A 50 -6.68 -5.77 -7.67
C ASP A 50 -5.31 -5.75 -8.38
N ASP A 51 -5.22 -5.03 -9.51
CA ASP A 51 -3.97 -4.83 -10.25
C ASP A 51 -3.12 -3.74 -9.61
N LEU A 52 -2.44 -4.16 -8.52
CA LEU A 52 -1.47 -3.36 -7.79
C LEU A 52 -0.06 -3.91 -8.01
N GLN A 53 0.88 -3.02 -8.28
CA GLN A 53 2.30 -3.34 -8.39
C GLN A 53 3.07 -2.72 -7.24
N THR A 54 3.82 -3.55 -6.51
CA THR A 54 4.74 -3.08 -5.47
C THR A 54 6.05 -2.61 -6.11
N VAL A 55 6.40 -1.34 -5.90
CA VAL A 55 7.64 -0.73 -6.42
C VAL A 55 8.48 -0.10 -5.30
N PRO A 56 9.81 -0.02 -5.43
CA PRO A 56 10.65 0.70 -4.48
C PRO A 56 10.54 2.21 -4.68
N LEU A 57 10.05 2.92 -3.67
CA LEU A 57 10.06 4.38 -3.60
C LEU A 57 11.31 4.86 -2.85
N ALA A 58 12.06 5.77 -3.47
CA ALA A 58 13.24 6.38 -2.86
C ALA A 58 12.86 7.24 -1.64
N ILE A 59 13.66 7.10 -0.59
CA ILE A 59 13.65 8.01 0.57
C ILE A 59 14.78 9.00 0.32
N VAL A 60 14.42 10.27 0.13
CA VAL A 60 15.37 11.35 -0.15
C VAL A 60 15.47 12.25 1.06
N GLU A 61 16.69 12.44 1.55
CA GLU A 61 16.98 13.33 2.66
C GLU A 61 18.01 14.39 2.26
N ARG A 62 18.05 15.47 3.03
CA ARG A 62 19.07 16.50 2.87
C ARG A 62 20.37 16.03 3.48
N SER A 63 21.44 16.10 2.69
CA SER A 63 22.80 15.90 3.18
C SER A 63 23.43 17.23 3.61
N ARG A 64 24.76 17.34 3.62
CA ARG A 64 25.44 18.59 3.96
C ARG A 64 25.23 19.62 2.85
N GLY A 65 24.91 20.86 3.23
CA GLY A 65 24.63 21.93 2.27
C GLY A 65 23.29 21.72 1.57
N THR A 66 23.17 22.11 0.30
CA THR A 66 21.91 22.02 -0.48
C THR A 66 21.73 20.68 -1.23
N GLN A 67 22.60 19.70 -0.99
CA GLN A 67 22.58 18.43 -1.71
C GLN A 67 21.55 17.47 -1.12
N LEU A 68 20.73 16.89 -2.00
CA LEU A 68 19.82 15.79 -1.70
C LEU A 68 20.49 14.43 -1.96
N SER A 69 20.21 13.47 -1.09
CA SER A 69 20.73 12.10 -1.18
C SER A 69 19.60 11.09 -1.00
N VAL A 70 19.61 10.04 -1.81
CA VAL A 70 18.78 8.86 -1.55
C VAL A 70 19.42 8.08 -0.40
N VAL A 71 18.72 7.98 0.73
CA VAL A 71 19.21 7.30 1.94
C VAL A 71 18.65 5.89 2.10
N GLY A 72 17.64 5.54 1.31
CA GLY A 72 17.02 4.23 1.33
C GLY A 72 15.85 4.10 0.37
N THR A 73 15.12 3.00 0.48
CA THR A 73 13.87 2.78 -0.24
C THR A 73 12.82 2.18 0.69
N ARG A 74 11.54 2.41 0.37
CA ARG A 74 10.42 1.70 0.98
C ARG A 74 9.49 1.15 -0.11
N PRO A 75 8.84 0.00 0.11
CA PRO A 75 7.85 -0.49 -0.84
C PRO A 75 6.61 0.41 -0.85
N VAL A 76 6.05 0.64 -2.03
CA VAL A 76 4.73 1.25 -2.23
C VAL A 76 3.95 0.45 -3.25
N ASP A 77 2.64 0.33 -3.04
CA ASP A 77 1.73 -0.33 -3.98
C ASP A 77 1.09 0.74 -4.87
N LEU A 78 1.25 0.60 -6.18
CA LEU A 78 0.70 1.50 -7.20
C LEU A 78 -0.34 0.78 -8.05
N CYS A 79 -1.49 1.40 -8.27
CA CYS A 79 -2.53 0.85 -9.11
C CYS A 79 -2.25 1.12 -10.59
N SER A 80 -2.38 0.08 -11.43
CA SER A 80 -2.21 0.22 -12.88
C SER A 80 -3.19 1.20 -13.54
N VAL A 81 -4.32 1.47 -12.89
CA VAL A 81 -5.34 2.41 -13.38
C VAL A 81 -5.12 3.80 -12.79
N CYS A 82 -5.06 3.94 -11.46
CA CYS A 82 -4.99 5.25 -10.81
C CYS A 82 -3.60 5.88 -10.85
N ASP A 83 -2.55 5.06 -10.81
CA ASP A 83 -1.14 5.48 -10.71
C ASP A 83 -0.35 5.17 -11.99
N ALA A 84 -1.06 5.00 -13.12
CA ALA A 84 -0.49 4.59 -14.41
C ALA A 84 0.74 5.43 -14.81
N ALA A 85 0.66 6.76 -14.62
CA ALA A 85 1.76 7.67 -14.92
C ALA A 85 2.98 7.45 -14.00
N GLN A 86 2.76 7.15 -12.71
CA GLN A 86 3.86 6.86 -11.79
C GLN A 86 4.54 5.53 -12.13
N LEU A 87 3.73 4.52 -12.49
CA LEU A 87 4.23 3.22 -12.96
C LEU A 87 5.02 3.36 -14.26
N GLU A 88 4.53 4.13 -15.22
CA GLU A 88 5.26 4.42 -16.46
C GLU A 88 6.62 5.06 -16.15
N ARG A 89 6.66 6.11 -15.31
CA ARG A 89 7.92 6.73 -14.87
C ARG A 89 8.86 5.72 -14.23
N TYR A 90 8.35 4.84 -13.37
CA TYR A 90 9.16 3.80 -12.75
C TYR A 90 9.73 2.84 -13.80
N HIS A 91 8.91 2.34 -14.73
CA HIS A 91 9.32 1.42 -15.77
C HIS A 91 10.37 2.01 -16.71
N THR A 92 10.20 3.27 -17.13
CA THR A 92 11.15 3.97 -18.00
C THR A 92 12.51 4.19 -17.33
N ASN A 93 12.54 4.42 -16.02
CA ASN A 93 13.76 4.78 -15.29
C ASN A 93 14.47 3.59 -14.61
N ARG A 94 14.03 2.35 -14.89
CA ARG A 94 14.69 1.15 -14.34
C ARG A 94 16.19 1.12 -14.68
N PRO A 95 17.05 0.65 -13.75
CA PRO A 95 16.72 -0.01 -12.49
C PRO A 95 16.54 0.94 -11.29
N ASN A 96 16.44 2.25 -11.50
CA ASN A 96 16.36 3.21 -10.40
C ASN A 96 15.01 3.10 -9.65
N PRO A 97 14.97 3.36 -8.33
CA PRO A 97 13.72 3.45 -7.59
C PRO A 97 12.85 4.60 -8.12
N LEU A 98 11.55 4.51 -7.87
CA LEU A 98 10.65 5.64 -8.12
C LEU A 98 11.06 6.81 -7.23
N MET A 99 11.20 8.00 -7.80
CA MET A 99 11.48 9.21 -7.03
C MET A 99 10.19 9.78 -6.43
N PRO A 100 10.22 10.33 -5.20
CA PRO A 100 9.06 11.00 -4.62
C PRO A 100 8.70 12.27 -5.40
N ASP A 101 7.41 12.57 -5.50
CA ASP A 101 6.93 13.78 -6.19
C ASP A 101 7.28 15.08 -5.44
N SER A 102 7.45 14.99 -4.11
CA SER A 102 7.90 16.08 -3.24
C SER A 102 9.31 15.80 -2.72
N LEU A 103 10.25 16.68 -3.04
CA LEU A 103 11.60 16.65 -2.47
C LEU A 103 11.66 17.59 -1.27
N PRO A 104 12.43 17.26 -0.22
CA PRO A 104 12.58 18.16 0.92
C PRO A 104 13.21 19.48 0.43
N THR A 105 12.45 20.58 0.54
CA THR A 105 12.93 21.91 0.18
C THR A 105 13.50 22.63 1.39
N VAL A 106 14.27 23.69 1.16
CA VAL A 106 14.86 24.52 2.21
C VAL A 106 13.77 25.32 2.94
N GLY A 107 13.04 24.71 3.89
CA GLY A 107 12.08 25.46 4.71
C GLY A 107 11.10 24.70 5.60
N GLU A 108 10.93 23.38 5.48
CA GLU A 108 9.77 22.71 6.09
C GLU A 108 10.04 22.03 7.46
N GLU A 109 11.28 22.00 7.96
CA GLU A 109 11.65 21.26 9.18
C GLU A 109 11.80 22.10 10.47
N GLN A 110 11.25 23.32 10.56
CA GLN A 110 11.23 24.08 11.82
C GLN A 110 9.83 24.40 12.37
N MET A 111 8.88 23.49 12.21
CA MET A 111 7.55 23.63 12.82
C MET A 111 7.08 22.32 13.45
N ASN A 112 7.90 21.67 14.29
CA ASN A 112 7.47 20.77 15.37
C ASN A 112 8.71 20.30 16.14
N GLY A 113 9.06 21.00 17.22
CA GLY A 113 10.15 20.64 18.13
C GLY A 113 10.70 21.84 18.89
#